data_AF-A0A7V2T7U4-F1
#
_entry.id   AF-A0A7V2T7U4-F1
#
_cell.length_a   1.000
_cell.length_b   1.000
_cell.length_c   1.000
_cell.angle_alpha   90.00
_cell.angle_beta   90.00
_cell.angle_gamma   90.00
#
_symmetry.space_group_name_H-M   'P 1'
#
loop_
_entity.id
_entity.type
_entity.pdbx_description
1 polymer ?
#
loop_
_entity_poly.entity_id
_entity_poly.type
_entity_poly.pdbx_seq_one_letter_code
_entity_poly.pdbx_strand_id
1 'polypeptide(L)'
;MRSLDSLVRTSDLWGSRLFIATLAWAPIPYASNRPWAWSILGLLVGTASVLTGVGRLRRGAPSRLPLPVLLAAGASLVVLVWVGLQSLADVLPPEWTHPVRRWAGEAGLPVPATISLSPELTRDNLMRLLTYMLTFAVAFAHGLDGGRAKTLFRTIFVVASVEAVYGLLVHFGGFPGTFPWETTPKPYADVVTGTFINRNNFATFLGIGILVGLALTLEDVTKARGGSDLLRRLVTIGEQCLGKQGLRPAVLLTLFAAALLTGSRGGFLSLVAGLLIFFFLGFLVVRPRWKSVLASLLVISVTGWGIFALAGDLTWQRLLATEETGGNRIYVYELATEAVRARPWTGHGYGTFAQVFHLYRDARLSALWDKAHNTYLEQAVELGLPATAALYFGLAVLFLYMLTGIFRRRRNQIFPLVGVSASILVGTHALVDFSLQIPAVATAYATVLGVGVAQARRHGRPLGTPEPAHQREP
;
A
#
# COMPACT_ATOMS: atom_id res chain seq x y z
N MET A 1 -5.98 21.22 35.48
CA MET A 1 -6.21 21.45 34.03
C MET A 1 -4.91 21.48 33.22
N ARG A 2 -3.90 22.33 33.52
CA ARG A 2 -2.63 22.38 32.74
C ARG A 2 -1.87 21.05 32.63
N SER A 3 -1.93 20.18 33.65
CA SER A 3 -1.24 18.86 33.66
C SER A 3 -1.92 17.80 32.78
N LEU A 4 -3.25 17.88 32.60
CA LEU A 4 -3.99 16.95 31.74
C LEU A 4 -3.81 17.32 30.28
N ASP A 5 -3.85 18.61 29.94
CA ASP A 5 -3.61 19.09 28.57
C ASP A 5 -2.18 18.80 28.10
N SER A 6 -1.18 18.89 28.99
CA SER A 6 0.20 18.52 28.65
C SER A 6 0.31 17.02 28.37
N LEU A 7 -0.26 16.16 29.22
CA LEU A 7 -0.25 14.70 29.03
C LEU A 7 -0.96 14.29 27.73
N VAL A 8 -2.07 14.93 27.39
CA VAL A 8 -2.83 14.66 26.16
C VAL A 8 -2.12 15.10 24.89
N ARG A 9 -1.41 16.23 24.92
CA ARG A 9 -0.57 16.65 23.80
C ARG A 9 0.62 15.72 23.63
N THR A 10 1.20 15.22 24.73
CA THR A 10 2.35 14.31 24.66
C THR A 10 2.00 12.95 24.06
N SER A 11 0.91 12.28 24.48
CA SER A 11 0.61 10.91 24.01
C SER A 11 0.34 10.84 22.50
N ASP A 12 -0.42 11.80 21.97
CA ASP A 12 -0.73 11.88 20.54
C ASP A 12 0.49 12.30 19.69
N LEU A 13 1.36 13.15 20.24
CA LEU A 13 2.65 13.48 19.61
C LEU A 13 3.57 12.26 19.56
N TRP A 14 3.66 11.50 20.65
CA TRP A 14 4.43 10.25 20.71
C TRP A 14 3.88 9.21 19.75
N GLY A 15 2.55 9.04 19.69
CA GLY A 15 1.90 8.15 18.71
C GLY A 15 2.25 8.52 17.27
N SER A 16 2.21 9.82 16.93
CA SER A 16 2.59 10.30 15.60
C SER A 16 4.08 10.07 15.27
N ARG A 17 4.98 10.37 16.22
CA ARG A 17 6.43 10.19 16.04
C ARG A 17 6.80 8.72 15.91
N LEU A 18 6.24 7.87 16.76
CA LEU A 18 6.43 6.43 16.70
C LEU A 18 5.97 5.90 15.35
N PHE A 19 4.77 6.28 14.90
CA PHE A 19 4.25 5.85 13.60
C PHE A 19 5.15 6.27 12.42
N ILE A 20 5.68 7.49 12.42
CA ILE A 20 6.65 7.94 11.41
C ILE A 20 7.93 7.08 11.44
N ALA A 21 8.46 6.80 12.63
CA ALA A 21 9.62 5.92 12.78
C ALA A 21 9.31 4.50 12.28
N THR A 22 8.11 3.98 12.55
CA THR A 22 7.64 2.68 12.06
C THR A 22 7.59 2.64 10.54
N LEU A 23 7.11 3.70 9.88
CA LEU A 23 7.10 3.78 8.41
C LEU A 23 8.52 3.79 7.81
N ALA A 24 9.48 4.42 8.49
CA ALA A 24 10.88 4.40 8.07
C ALA A 24 11.55 3.03 8.31
N TRP A 25 11.15 2.33 9.37
CA TRP A 25 11.66 1.01 9.71
C TRP A 25 11.09 -0.10 8.81
N ALA A 26 9.82 0.00 8.40
CA ALA A 26 9.09 -1.04 7.69
C ALA A 26 9.80 -1.64 6.46
N PRO A 27 10.43 -0.87 5.54
CA PRO A 27 11.12 -1.46 4.40
C PRO A 27 12.46 -2.11 4.77
N ILE A 28 13.16 -1.61 5.79
CA ILE A 28 14.58 -1.92 6.01
C ILE A 28 14.87 -3.44 6.16
N PRO A 29 14.26 -4.18 7.10
CA PRO A 29 14.59 -5.59 7.28
C PRO A 29 13.84 -6.47 6.27
N TYR A 30 14.36 -6.62 5.06
CA TYR A 30 13.75 -7.43 3.99
C TYR A 30 12.29 -7.06 3.70
N ALA A 31 11.96 -5.76 3.68
CA ALA A 31 10.59 -5.26 3.58
C ALA A 31 9.65 -5.73 4.72
N SER A 32 10.24 -6.00 5.88
CA SER A 32 9.63 -6.66 7.05
C SER A 32 9.10 -8.07 6.76
N ASN A 33 9.51 -8.72 5.67
CA ASN A 33 9.02 -10.03 5.27
C ASN A 33 9.78 -11.18 5.95
N ARG A 34 9.98 -11.08 7.27
CA ARG A 34 10.55 -12.13 8.14
C ARG A 34 9.74 -12.21 9.45
N PRO A 35 9.59 -13.40 10.08
CA PRO A 35 8.85 -13.57 11.34
C PRO A 35 9.15 -12.55 12.42
N TRP A 36 10.42 -12.39 12.75
CA TRP A 36 10.83 -11.42 13.76
C TRP A 36 10.53 -9.98 13.33
N ALA A 37 10.63 -9.66 12.03
CA ALA A 37 10.46 -8.32 11.51
C ALA A 37 8.97 -7.91 11.48
N TRP A 38 8.08 -8.72 10.89
CA TRP A 38 6.66 -8.36 10.88
C TRP A 38 6.05 -8.36 12.30
N SER A 39 6.59 -9.14 13.24
CA SER A 39 6.16 -9.10 14.65
C SER A 39 6.56 -7.79 15.32
N ILE A 40 7.79 -7.30 15.11
CA ILE A 40 8.22 -5.97 15.58
C ILE A 40 7.36 -4.88 14.92
N LEU A 41 7.09 -4.98 13.61
CA LEU A 41 6.21 -4.05 12.90
C LEU A 41 4.82 -3.99 13.57
N GLY A 42 4.23 -5.15 13.83
CA GLY A 42 2.93 -5.27 14.50
C GLY A 42 2.92 -4.65 15.89
N LEU A 43 3.97 -4.89 16.68
CA LEU A 43 4.14 -4.28 18.00
C LEU A 43 4.24 -2.74 17.92
N LEU A 44 5.05 -2.23 16.99
CA LEU A 44 5.25 -0.79 16.81
C LEU A 44 3.96 -0.11 16.35
N VAL A 45 3.25 -0.70 15.38
CA VAL A 45 1.95 -0.18 14.92
C VAL A 45 0.91 -0.26 16.03
N GLY A 46 0.80 -1.40 16.73
CA GLY A 46 -0.14 -1.58 17.84
C GLY A 46 0.09 -0.55 18.95
N THR A 47 1.35 -0.30 19.31
CA THR A 47 1.73 0.73 20.28
C THR A 47 1.34 2.13 19.79
N ALA A 48 1.63 2.46 18.53
CA ALA A 48 1.24 3.73 17.93
C ALA A 48 -0.30 3.90 17.90
N SER A 49 -1.05 2.83 17.64
CA SER A 49 -2.51 2.81 17.69
C SER A 49 -3.05 3.08 19.09
N VAL A 50 -2.50 2.44 20.12
CA VAL A 50 -2.90 2.67 21.52
C VAL A 50 -2.62 4.11 21.93
N LEU A 51 -1.40 4.62 21.67
CA LEU A 51 -1.02 6.00 22.01
C LEU A 51 -1.92 7.03 21.31
N THR A 52 -2.22 6.79 20.02
CA THR A 52 -3.13 7.64 19.24
C THR A 52 -4.56 7.56 19.79
N GLY A 53 -5.07 6.36 20.09
CA GLY A 53 -6.40 6.14 20.65
C GLY A 53 -6.60 6.82 22.00
N VAL A 54 -5.68 6.61 22.94
CA VAL A 54 -5.68 7.26 24.27
C VAL A 54 -5.63 8.78 24.13
N GLY A 55 -4.76 9.30 23.26
CA GLY A 55 -4.66 10.74 23.00
C GLY A 55 -5.96 11.34 22.48
N ARG A 56 -6.72 10.61 21.65
CA ARG A 56 -8.01 11.05 21.11
C ARG A 56 -9.14 10.96 22.12
N LEU A 57 -9.24 9.85 22.87
CA LEU A 57 -10.25 9.67 23.92
C LEU A 57 -10.15 10.78 24.97
N ARG A 58 -8.93 11.10 25.41
CA ARG A 58 -8.70 12.16 26.40
C ARG A 58 -9.03 13.57 25.89
N ARG A 59 -9.05 13.80 24.58
CA ARG A 59 -9.49 15.08 23.98
C ARG A 59 -11.01 15.23 23.90
N GLY A 60 -11.77 14.17 24.23
CA GLY A 60 -13.21 14.14 24.01
C GLY A 60 -13.59 14.40 22.55
N ALA A 61 -12.69 14.10 21.60
CA ALA A 61 -12.88 14.49 20.20
C ALA A 61 -14.07 13.72 19.60
N PRO A 62 -15.21 14.38 19.28
CA PRO A 62 -16.35 13.69 18.70
C PRO A 62 -16.00 13.22 17.30
N SER A 63 -15.61 11.96 17.15
CA SER A 63 -15.33 11.36 15.86
C SER A 63 -16.60 10.72 15.31
N ARG A 64 -17.56 11.53 14.85
CA ARG A 64 -18.59 10.99 13.94
C ARG A 64 -17.86 10.50 12.69
N LEU A 65 -17.71 9.20 12.55
CA LEU A 65 -17.09 8.61 11.35
C LEU A 65 -18.10 8.70 10.20
N PRO A 66 -17.64 9.02 8.97
CA PRO A 66 -18.54 8.97 7.83
C PRO A 66 -18.99 7.53 7.59
N LEU A 67 -20.24 7.34 7.16
CA LEU A 67 -20.82 6.01 6.94
C LEU A 67 -19.93 5.07 6.11
N PRO A 68 -19.29 5.51 5.01
CA PRO A 68 -18.35 4.66 4.26
C PRO A 68 -17.20 4.08 5.10
N VAL A 69 -16.68 4.86 6.06
CA VAL A 69 -15.62 4.38 6.97
C VAL A 69 -16.18 3.37 7.97
N LEU A 70 -17.41 3.55 8.45
CA LEU A 70 -18.08 2.58 9.32
C LEU A 70 -18.36 1.27 8.58
N LEU A 71 -18.83 1.33 7.33
CA LEU A 71 -19.07 0.15 6.49
C LEU A 71 -17.76 -0.62 6.23
N ALA A 72 -16.69 0.09 5.87
CA ALA A 72 -15.38 -0.52 5.66
C ALA A 72 -14.81 -1.13 6.95
N ALA A 73 -14.99 -0.46 8.10
CA ALA A 73 -14.59 -0.98 9.40
C ALA A 73 -15.39 -2.23 9.80
N GLY A 74 -16.71 -2.23 9.58
CA GLY A 74 -17.57 -3.38 9.82
C GLY A 74 -17.18 -4.58 8.96
N ALA A 75 -16.96 -4.36 7.66
CA ALA A 75 -16.49 -5.40 6.75
C ALA A 75 -15.11 -5.96 7.16
N SER A 76 -14.19 -5.07 7.55
CA SER A 76 -12.87 -5.45 8.06
C SER A 76 -12.96 -6.28 9.34
N LEU A 77 -13.85 -5.90 10.27
CA LEU A 77 -14.09 -6.64 11.50
C LEU A 77 -14.66 -8.04 11.23
N VAL A 78 -15.61 -8.16 10.30
CA VAL A 78 -16.14 -9.46 9.87
C VAL A 78 -15.01 -10.36 9.36
N VAL A 79 -14.09 -9.83 8.54
CA VAL A 79 -12.94 -10.60 8.04
C VAL A 79 -11.99 -10.98 9.18
N LEU A 80 -11.65 -10.06 10.10
CA LEU A 80 -10.78 -10.38 11.24
C LEU A 80 -11.37 -11.48 12.14
N VAL A 81 -12.66 -11.37 12.45
CA VAL A 81 -13.39 -12.38 13.22
C VAL A 81 -13.38 -13.70 12.47
N TRP A 82 -13.67 -13.69 11.16
CA TRP A 82 -13.65 -14.90 10.34
C TRP A 82 -12.29 -15.59 10.32
N VAL A 83 -11.19 -14.84 10.13
CA VAL A 83 -9.83 -15.39 10.17
C VAL A 83 -9.49 -15.95 11.56
N GLY A 84 -9.90 -15.27 12.63
CA GLY A 84 -9.76 -15.80 13.99
C GLY A 84 -10.48 -17.13 14.16
N LEU A 85 -11.74 -17.19 13.74
CA LEU A 85 -12.58 -18.39 13.75
C LEU A 85 -11.98 -19.54 12.93
N GLN A 86 -11.35 -19.27 11.79
CA GLN A 86 -10.67 -20.31 11.00
C GLN A 86 -9.57 -21.05 11.78
N SER A 87 -8.96 -20.38 12.77
CA SER A 87 -7.84 -20.89 13.57
C SER A 87 -8.24 -21.52 14.92
N LEU A 88 -9.52 -21.51 15.28
CA LEU A 88 -10.02 -22.12 16.51
C LEU A 88 -10.28 -23.60 16.29
N ALA A 89 -9.88 -24.42 17.27
CA ALA A 89 -10.12 -25.85 17.29
C ALA A 89 -11.46 -26.16 17.96
N ASP A 90 -12.23 -27.07 17.34
CA ASP A 90 -13.43 -27.67 17.92
C ASP A 90 -14.57 -26.67 18.26
N VAL A 91 -14.56 -25.49 17.64
CA VAL A 91 -15.59 -24.43 17.84
C VAL A 91 -16.68 -24.46 16.77
N LEU A 92 -16.32 -24.76 15.53
CA LEU A 92 -17.21 -24.66 14.36
C LEU A 92 -17.72 -26.03 13.92
N PRO A 93 -18.81 -26.07 13.11
CA PRO A 93 -19.42 -27.33 12.70
C PRO A 93 -18.40 -28.30 12.07
N PRO A 94 -18.48 -29.62 12.35
CA PRO A 94 -17.53 -30.60 11.85
C PRO A 94 -17.39 -30.61 10.32
N GLU A 95 -18.47 -30.33 9.59
CA GLU A 95 -18.48 -30.22 8.13
C GLU A 95 -17.58 -29.09 7.59
N TRP A 96 -17.25 -28.10 8.42
CA TRP A 96 -16.36 -27.00 8.04
C TRP A 96 -14.90 -27.30 8.36
N THR A 97 -14.58 -28.42 9.02
CA THR A 97 -13.20 -28.77 9.34
C THR A 97 -12.42 -29.16 8.08
N HIS A 98 -11.11 -28.90 8.08
CA HIS A 98 -10.26 -29.21 6.92
C HIS A 98 -10.20 -30.73 6.70
N PRO A 99 -10.36 -31.24 5.45
CA PRO A 99 -10.35 -32.68 5.16
C PRO A 99 -9.09 -33.43 5.63
N VAL A 100 -7.94 -32.75 5.64
CA VAL A 100 -6.65 -33.27 6.19
C VAL A 100 -6.79 -33.85 7.60
N ARG A 101 -7.72 -33.36 8.43
CA ARG A 101 -8.00 -33.96 9.75
C ARG A 101 -8.40 -35.42 9.64
N ARG A 102 -9.25 -35.76 8.66
CA ARG A 102 -9.70 -37.14 8.43
C ARG A 102 -8.52 -38.04 8.08
N TRP A 103 -7.67 -37.61 7.15
CA TRP A 103 -6.49 -38.38 6.73
C TRP A 103 -5.48 -38.54 7.88
N ALA A 104 -5.28 -37.50 8.69
CA ALA A 104 -4.42 -37.57 9.86
C ALA A 104 -4.99 -38.50 10.94
N GLY A 105 -6.31 -38.46 11.16
CA GLY A 105 -7.00 -39.37 12.08
C GLY A 105 -6.91 -40.84 11.64
N GLU A 106 -7.05 -41.12 10.35
CA GLU A 106 -6.84 -42.46 9.77
C GLU A 106 -5.39 -42.95 9.98
N ALA A 107 -4.42 -42.04 10.04
CA ALA A 107 -3.02 -42.31 10.35
C ALA A 107 -2.69 -42.34 11.86
N GLY A 108 -3.68 -42.17 12.74
CA GLY A 108 -3.49 -42.14 14.20
C GLY A 108 -2.81 -40.86 14.72
N LEU A 109 -2.73 -39.81 13.91
CA LEU A 109 -2.12 -38.53 14.29
C LEU A 109 -3.18 -37.59 14.90
N PRO A 110 -2.99 -37.08 16.13
CA PRO A 110 -3.92 -36.17 16.75
C PRO A 110 -3.81 -34.78 16.11
N VAL A 111 -4.75 -34.44 15.22
CA VAL A 111 -4.83 -33.12 14.58
C VAL A 111 -6.10 -32.40 15.02
N PRO A 112 -5.99 -31.14 15.52
CA PRO A 112 -7.15 -30.35 15.94
C PRO A 112 -8.18 -30.14 14.83
N ALA A 113 -9.44 -29.98 15.22
CA ALA A 113 -10.54 -29.73 14.29
C ALA A 113 -10.63 -28.24 13.91
N THR A 114 -9.83 -27.82 12.94
CA THR A 114 -9.81 -26.42 12.45
C THR A 114 -10.30 -26.30 11.01
N ILE A 115 -10.81 -25.12 10.63
CA ILE A 115 -11.04 -24.80 9.21
C ILE A 115 -9.70 -24.64 8.50
N SER A 116 -8.77 -23.95 9.17
CA SER A 116 -7.43 -23.69 8.67
C SER A 116 -6.62 -24.97 8.58
N LEU A 117 -5.88 -25.14 7.49
CA LEU A 117 -4.89 -26.19 7.31
C LEU A 117 -3.71 -26.03 8.28
N SER A 118 -3.32 -24.79 8.59
CA SER A 118 -2.32 -24.46 9.61
C SER A 118 -2.82 -23.29 10.44
N PRO A 119 -3.43 -23.58 11.62
CA PRO A 119 -3.94 -22.56 12.53
C PRO A 119 -2.87 -21.56 12.97
N GLU A 120 -1.62 -21.99 13.10
CA GLU A 120 -0.47 -21.16 13.49
C GLU A 120 -0.18 -20.10 12.43
N LEU A 121 -0.06 -20.51 11.15
CA LEU A 121 0.12 -19.57 10.05
C LEU A 121 -1.07 -18.63 9.91
N THR A 122 -2.30 -19.11 10.16
CA THR A 122 -3.48 -18.25 10.16
C THR A 122 -3.44 -17.20 11.25
N ARG A 123 -2.94 -17.51 12.45
CA ARG A 123 -2.78 -16.54 13.54
C ARG A 123 -1.67 -15.52 13.23
N ASP A 124 -0.57 -15.94 12.65
CA ASP A 124 0.49 -15.04 12.20
C ASP A 124 -0.02 -14.06 11.14
N ASN A 125 -0.78 -14.56 10.17
CA ASN A 125 -1.37 -13.73 9.12
C ASN A 125 -2.53 -12.87 9.63
N LEU A 126 -3.28 -13.31 10.64
CA LEU A 126 -4.25 -12.48 11.35
C LEU A 126 -3.57 -11.26 12.00
N MET A 127 -2.45 -11.46 12.67
CA MET A 127 -1.66 -10.36 13.26
C MET A 127 -1.20 -9.38 12.17
N ARG A 128 -0.73 -9.88 11.02
CA ARG A 128 -0.33 -9.02 9.88
C ARG A 128 -1.51 -8.23 9.32
N LEU A 129 -2.66 -8.88 9.11
CA LEU A 129 -3.87 -8.22 8.62
C LEU A 129 -4.34 -7.13 9.59
N LEU A 130 -4.37 -7.43 10.89
CA LEU A 130 -4.68 -6.47 11.95
C LEU A 130 -3.69 -5.30 11.93
N THR A 131 -2.39 -5.57 11.76
CA THR A 131 -1.34 -4.54 11.65
C THR A 131 -1.64 -3.57 10.50
N TYR A 132 -2.06 -4.07 9.34
CA TYR A 132 -2.37 -3.20 8.19
C TYR A 132 -3.64 -2.38 8.42
N MET A 133 -4.67 -2.96 9.05
CA MET A 133 -5.90 -2.25 9.42
C MET A 133 -5.65 -1.17 10.48
N LEU A 134 -4.80 -1.45 11.47
CA LEU A 134 -4.36 -0.49 12.48
C LEU A 134 -3.49 0.62 11.88
N THR A 135 -2.63 0.29 10.91
CA THR A 135 -1.87 1.28 10.13
C THR A 135 -2.81 2.26 9.42
N PHE A 136 -3.85 1.75 8.75
CA PHE A 136 -4.90 2.58 8.16
C PHE A 136 -5.58 3.46 9.22
N ALA A 137 -5.97 2.90 10.36
CA ALA A 137 -6.66 3.64 11.42
C ALA A 137 -5.81 4.78 12.00
N VAL A 138 -4.52 4.54 12.26
CA VAL A 138 -3.57 5.55 12.75
C VAL A 138 -3.34 6.62 11.69
N ALA A 139 -3.11 6.23 10.44
CA ALA A 139 -2.93 7.16 9.32
C ALA A 139 -4.19 8.00 9.07
N PHE A 140 -5.38 7.41 9.19
CA PHE A 140 -6.65 8.13 9.11
C PHE A 140 -6.77 9.14 10.26
N ALA A 141 -6.51 8.72 11.50
CA ALA A 141 -6.62 9.56 12.68
C ALA A 141 -5.71 10.80 12.63
N HIS A 142 -4.45 10.62 12.22
CA HIS A 142 -3.49 11.71 12.02
C HIS A 142 -3.80 12.50 10.75
N GLY A 143 -4.24 11.82 9.69
CA GLY A 143 -4.61 12.39 8.41
C GLY A 143 -5.84 13.29 8.46
N LEU A 144 -6.59 13.34 9.57
CA LEU A 144 -7.65 14.35 9.77
C LEU A 144 -7.07 15.77 9.84
N ASP A 145 -5.81 15.93 10.24
CA ASP A 145 -5.07 17.19 10.17
C ASP A 145 -4.25 17.26 8.87
N GLY A 146 -4.37 18.38 8.15
CA GLY A 146 -3.68 18.55 6.87
C GLY A 146 -2.15 18.63 6.97
N GLY A 147 -1.62 19.16 8.07
CA GLY A 147 -0.18 19.23 8.31
C GLY A 147 0.43 17.86 8.60
N ARG A 148 -0.25 17.06 9.42
CA ARG A 148 0.14 15.67 9.69
C ARG A 148 -0.04 14.78 8.47
N ALA A 149 -1.13 14.93 7.70
CA ALA A 149 -1.30 14.25 6.41
C ALA A 149 -0.11 14.49 5.48
N LYS A 150 0.32 15.75 5.35
CA LYS A 150 1.51 16.12 4.56
C LYS A 150 2.79 15.52 5.13
N THR A 151 2.93 15.43 6.45
CA THR A 151 4.09 14.83 7.11
C THR A 151 4.18 13.33 6.83
N LEU A 152 3.06 12.60 6.86
CA LEU A 152 3.03 11.18 6.51
C LEU A 152 3.39 10.95 5.03
N PHE A 153 2.85 11.76 4.11
CA PHE A 153 3.23 11.71 2.69
C PHE A 153 4.72 12.02 2.47
N ARG A 154 5.26 13.05 3.13
CA ARG A 154 6.69 13.33 3.09
C ARG A 154 7.53 12.17 3.62
N THR A 155 7.07 11.50 4.67
CA THR A 155 7.74 10.33 5.23
C THR A 155 7.81 9.21 4.20
N ILE A 156 6.68 8.84 3.59
CA ILE A 156 6.64 7.81 2.53
C ILE A 156 7.57 8.18 1.37
N PHE A 157 7.53 9.43 0.91
CA PHE A 157 8.39 9.89 -0.17
C PHE A 157 9.87 9.76 0.18
N VAL A 158 10.29 10.24 1.36
CA VAL A 158 11.68 10.15 1.82
C VAL A 158 12.12 8.70 1.95
N VAL A 159 11.30 7.84 2.56
CA VAL A 159 11.59 6.42 2.74
C VAL A 159 11.74 5.71 1.39
N ALA A 160 10.82 5.93 0.46
CA ALA A 160 10.93 5.39 -0.90
C ALA A 160 12.19 5.90 -1.63
N SER A 161 12.57 7.16 -1.38
CA SER A 161 13.78 7.75 -1.98
C SER A 161 15.05 7.11 -1.45
N VAL A 162 15.13 6.90 -0.13
CA VAL A 162 16.25 6.20 0.51
C VAL A 162 16.35 4.78 -0.03
N GLU A 163 15.23 4.06 -0.13
CA GLU A 163 15.19 2.71 -0.67
C GLU A 163 15.59 2.63 -2.15
N ALA A 164 15.18 3.61 -2.98
CA ALA A 164 15.62 3.69 -4.38
C ALA A 164 17.12 3.93 -4.49
N VAL A 165 17.66 4.90 -3.75
CA VAL A 165 19.11 5.18 -3.74
C VAL A 165 19.87 3.97 -3.25
N TYR A 166 19.44 3.36 -2.14
CA TYR A 166 20.05 2.15 -1.60
C TYR A 166 20.03 1.00 -2.62
N GLY A 167 18.89 0.75 -3.26
CA GLY A 167 18.78 -0.30 -4.28
C GLY A 167 19.71 -0.07 -5.47
N LEU A 168 19.84 1.17 -5.93
CA LEU A 168 20.77 1.54 -7.00
C LEU A 168 22.22 1.33 -6.57
N LEU A 169 22.58 1.74 -5.35
CA LEU A 169 23.93 1.54 -4.80
C LEU A 169 24.29 0.05 -4.66
N VAL A 170 23.35 -0.77 -4.16
CA VAL A 170 23.56 -2.23 -4.04
C VAL A 170 23.76 -2.86 -5.42
N HIS A 171 22.91 -2.50 -6.39
CA HIS A 171 22.96 -3.05 -7.74
C HIS A 171 24.25 -2.65 -8.48
N PHE A 172 24.56 -1.35 -8.57
CA PHE A 172 25.76 -0.87 -9.27
C PHE A 172 27.06 -1.12 -8.50
N GLY A 173 26.99 -1.31 -7.18
CA GLY A 173 28.11 -1.76 -6.37
C GLY A 173 28.46 -3.23 -6.56
N GLY A 174 27.65 -4.00 -7.30
CA GLY A 174 27.90 -5.43 -7.57
C GLY A 174 27.76 -6.32 -6.33
N PHE A 175 27.02 -5.89 -5.31
CA PHE A 175 26.80 -6.68 -4.10
C PHE A 175 25.84 -7.85 -4.38
N PRO A 176 26.18 -9.09 -4.03
CA PRO A 176 25.39 -10.26 -4.40
C PRO A 176 24.08 -10.37 -3.61
N GLY A 177 24.07 -9.96 -2.34
CA GLY A 177 22.90 -10.04 -1.45
C GLY A 177 22.00 -8.81 -1.43
N THR A 178 21.00 -8.83 -0.54
CA THR A 178 20.17 -7.67 -0.21
C THR A 178 20.95 -6.65 0.61
N PHE A 179 21.86 -7.13 1.46
CA PHE A 179 22.78 -6.29 2.22
C PHE A 179 24.24 -6.52 1.81
N PRO A 180 25.11 -5.48 1.87
CA PRO A 180 26.50 -5.60 1.42
C PRO A 180 27.34 -6.69 2.09
N TRP A 181 26.97 -7.10 3.31
CA TRP A 181 27.66 -8.14 4.07
C TRP A 181 27.19 -9.57 3.74
N GLU A 182 26.13 -9.73 2.95
CA GLU A 182 25.64 -11.04 2.52
C GLU A 182 26.43 -11.52 1.31
N THR A 183 27.01 -12.71 1.41
CA THR A 183 27.81 -13.31 0.33
C THR A 183 26.99 -14.19 -0.60
N THR A 184 25.78 -14.59 -0.19
CA THR A 184 24.89 -15.41 -1.00
C THR A 184 24.11 -14.55 -2.00
N PRO A 185 24.16 -14.86 -3.31
CA PRO A 185 23.37 -14.16 -4.31
C PRO A 185 21.87 -14.25 -4.03
N LYS A 186 21.18 -13.10 -4.05
CA LYS A 186 19.72 -13.06 -3.96
C LYS A 186 19.08 -13.56 -5.28
N PRO A 187 17.83 -14.07 -5.27
CA PRO A 187 17.14 -14.59 -6.46
C PRO A 187 17.00 -13.60 -7.64
N TYR A 188 17.23 -12.31 -7.42
CA TYR A 188 17.13 -11.23 -8.41
C TYR A 188 18.34 -10.28 -8.31
N ALA A 189 19.56 -10.84 -8.21
CA ALA A 189 20.80 -10.08 -8.04
C ALA A 189 21.11 -9.12 -9.21
N ASP A 190 20.58 -9.43 -10.39
CA ASP A 190 20.79 -8.71 -11.65
C ASP A 190 19.86 -7.49 -11.85
N VAL A 191 18.97 -7.21 -10.89
CA VAL A 191 18.03 -6.08 -10.95
C VAL A 191 17.98 -5.30 -9.63
N VAL A 192 17.40 -4.11 -9.69
CA VAL A 192 17.25 -3.25 -8.51
C VAL A 192 16.08 -3.75 -7.65
N THR A 193 16.33 -4.04 -6.38
CA THR A 193 15.29 -4.48 -5.41
C THR A 193 15.30 -3.71 -4.09
N GLY A 194 16.24 -2.79 -3.86
CA GLY A 194 16.37 -2.14 -2.55
C GLY A 194 16.60 -3.16 -1.43
N THR A 195 16.02 -2.92 -0.26
CA THR A 195 15.96 -3.91 0.83
C THR A 195 14.95 -5.03 0.59
N PHE A 196 14.18 -5.00 -0.51
CA PHE A 196 13.20 -6.04 -0.81
C PHE A 196 13.89 -7.24 -1.45
N ILE A 197 13.40 -8.43 -1.15
CA ILE A 197 13.87 -9.66 -1.80
C ILE A 197 13.31 -9.73 -3.23
N ASN A 198 12.03 -9.40 -3.43
CA ASN A 198 11.34 -9.55 -4.71
C ASN A 198 11.20 -8.21 -5.44
N ARG A 199 11.61 -8.19 -6.72
CA ARG A 199 11.61 -7.02 -7.61
C ARG A 199 10.22 -6.40 -7.85
N ASN A 200 9.17 -7.20 -7.93
CA ASN A 200 7.80 -6.73 -8.18
C ASN A 200 7.25 -5.97 -6.97
N ASN A 201 7.51 -6.49 -5.77
CA ASN A 201 7.11 -5.86 -4.53
C ASN A 201 7.79 -4.49 -4.37
N PHE A 202 9.08 -4.42 -4.73
CA PHE A 202 9.83 -3.16 -4.75
C PHE A 202 9.28 -2.16 -5.76
N ALA A 203 8.98 -2.59 -6.99
CA ALA A 203 8.38 -1.74 -8.01
C ALA A 203 7.06 -1.12 -7.55
N THR A 204 6.22 -1.88 -6.84
CA THR A 204 4.97 -1.39 -6.25
C THR A 204 5.22 -0.31 -5.21
N PHE A 205 6.19 -0.55 -4.31
CA PHE A 205 6.57 0.39 -3.26
C PHE A 205 7.07 1.72 -3.82
N LEU A 206 7.97 1.66 -4.81
CA LEU A 206 8.44 2.84 -5.53
C LEU A 206 7.31 3.57 -6.24
N GLY A 207 6.38 2.83 -6.86
CA GLY A 207 5.21 3.41 -7.51
C GLY A 207 4.33 4.23 -6.56
N ILE A 208 4.12 3.75 -5.32
CA ILE A 208 3.45 4.53 -4.28
C ILE A 208 4.25 5.80 -3.95
N GLY A 209 5.58 5.68 -3.78
CA GLY A 209 6.47 6.82 -3.54
C GLY A 209 6.42 7.88 -4.65
N ILE A 210 6.40 7.45 -5.91
CA ILE A 210 6.28 8.30 -7.10
C ILE A 210 4.98 9.10 -7.07
N LEU A 211 3.83 8.44 -6.86
CA LEU A 211 2.53 9.11 -6.80
C LEU A 211 2.47 10.15 -5.68
N VAL A 212 3.02 9.82 -4.51
CA VAL A 212 3.13 10.75 -3.37
C VAL A 212 4.04 11.93 -3.70
N GLY A 213 5.22 11.70 -4.30
CA GLY A 213 6.16 12.74 -4.68
C GLY A 213 5.60 13.70 -5.75
N LEU A 214 4.86 13.17 -6.72
CA LEU A 214 4.16 13.96 -7.73
C LEU A 214 3.10 14.87 -7.09
N ALA A 215 2.34 14.35 -6.13
CA ALA A 215 1.34 15.14 -5.41
C ALA A 215 1.95 16.27 -4.57
N LEU A 216 3.07 16.00 -3.89
CA LEU A 216 3.81 17.02 -3.14
C LEU A 216 4.37 18.11 -4.07
N THR A 217 4.77 17.74 -5.28
CA THR A 217 5.26 18.69 -6.30
C THR A 217 4.11 19.52 -6.88
N LEU A 218 2.97 18.90 -7.18
CA LEU A 218 1.77 19.57 -7.68
C LEU A 218 1.20 20.58 -6.66
N GLU A 219 1.27 20.27 -5.37
CA GLU A 219 0.86 21.19 -4.29
C GLU A 219 1.69 22.48 -4.29
N ASP A 220 3.01 22.37 -4.47
CA ASP A 220 3.90 23.53 -4.44
C ASP A 220 3.69 24.41 -5.69
N VAL A 221 3.50 23.80 -6.86
CA VAL A 221 3.18 24.51 -8.12
C VAL A 221 1.84 25.24 -8.03
N THR A 222 0.82 24.62 -7.41
CA THR A 222 -0.50 25.24 -7.27
C THR A 222 -0.50 26.41 -6.28
N LYS A 223 0.34 26.37 -5.24
CA LYS A 223 0.53 27.48 -4.29
C LYS A 223 1.30 28.65 -4.90
N ALA A 224 2.22 28.40 -5.83
CA ALA A 224 2.99 29.44 -6.53
C ALA A 224 2.16 30.27 -7.56
N ARG A 225 0.87 29.99 -7.73
CA ARG A 225 -0.03 30.63 -8.72
C ARG A 225 -0.30 32.13 -8.51
N GLY A 226 0.17 32.74 -7.42
CA GLY A 226 -0.06 34.15 -7.09
C GLY A 226 0.80 35.18 -7.83
N GLY A 227 1.82 34.79 -8.61
CA GLY A 227 2.68 35.71 -9.36
C GLY A 227 2.39 35.72 -10.87
N SER A 228 2.15 36.90 -11.44
CA SER A 228 1.83 37.13 -12.87
C SER A 228 3.04 37.10 -13.83
N ASP A 229 4.27 37.13 -13.35
CA ASP A 229 5.44 37.24 -14.22
C ASP A 229 5.99 35.90 -14.71
N LEU A 230 6.05 35.73 -16.03
CA LEU A 230 6.69 34.61 -16.72
C LEU A 230 8.19 34.53 -16.37
N LEU A 231 8.87 35.67 -16.25
CA LEU A 231 10.27 35.75 -15.85
C LEU A 231 10.47 35.31 -14.39
N ARG A 232 9.62 35.76 -13.46
CA ARG A 232 9.65 35.26 -12.07
C ARG A 232 9.36 33.76 -12.02
N ARG A 233 8.48 33.23 -12.88
CA ARG A 233 8.24 31.78 -12.96
C ARG A 233 9.42 31.00 -13.51
N LEU A 234 10.10 31.51 -14.53
CA LEU A 234 11.31 30.87 -15.08
C LEU A 234 12.46 30.92 -14.06
N VAL A 235 12.60 32.02 -13.32
CA VAL A 235 13.54 32.14 -12.20
C VAL A 235 13.15 31.21 -11.05
N THR A 236 11.88 31.14 -10.65
CA THR A 236 11.42 30.19 -9.62
C THR A 236 11.60 28.74 -10.07
N ILE A 237 11.35 28.41 -11.34
CA ILE A 237 11.60 27.06 -11.89
C ILE A 237 13.11 26.77 -11.94
N GLY A 238 13.95 27.74 -12.32
CA GLY A 238 15.42 27.62 -12.30
C GLY A 238 15.97 27.45 -10.89
N GLU A 239 15.54 28.26 -9.93
CA GLU A 239 15.82 28.13 -8.49
C GLU A 239 15.23 26.82 -7.92
N GLN A 240 14.12 26.35 -8.48
CA GLN A 240 13.51 25.06 -8.18
C GLN A 240 14.18 23.88 -8.87
N CYS A 241 15.11 24.07 -9.81
CA CYS A 241 15.91 23.00 -10.40
C CYS A 241 17.33 22.99 -9.82
N LEU A 242 17.85 24.16 -9.40
CA LEU A 242 19.23 24.34 -8.93
C LEU A 242 19.36 24.57 -7.40
N GLY A 243 18.26 24.87 -6.69
CA GLY A 243 18.24 25.07 -5.23
C GLY A 243 17.71 23.88 -4.43
N LYS A 244 17.46 24.05 -3.12
CA LYS A 244 16.87 23.04 -2.21
C LYS A 244 15.52 22.46 -2.69
N GLN A 245 14.87 23.10 -3.67
CA GLN A 245 13.62 22.64 -4.29
C GLN A 245 13.84 21.75 -5.55
N GLY A 246 15.05 21.76 -6.15
CA GLY A 246 15.46 20.91 -7.30
C GLY A 246 15.76 19.47 -6.95
N LEU A 247 15.89 19.21 -5.65
CA LEU A 247 16.03 17.88 -5.13
C LEU A 247 14.80 17.01 -5.44
N ARG A 248 13.57 17.55 -5.45
CA ARG A 248 12.36 16.71 -5.61
C ARG A 248 12.20 16.13 -7.02
N PRO A 249 12.32 16.90 -8.12
CA PRO A 249 12.36 16.34 -9.46
C PRO A 249 13.50 15.32 -9.62
N ALA A 250 14.70 15.62 -9.15
CA ALA A 250 15.84 14.69 -9.21
C ALA A 250 15.56 13.37 -8.46
N VAL A 251 14.96 13.47 -7.28
CA VAL A 251 14.54 12.30 -6.49
C VAL A 251 13.42 11.52 -7.19
N LEU A 252 12.43 12.20 -7.78
CA LEU A 252 11.39 11.55 -8.58
C LEU A 252 11.99 10.80 -9.78
N LEU A 253 12.95 11.40 -10.48
CA LEU A 253 13.69 10.75 -11.55
C LEU A 253 14.45 9.52 -11.03
N THR A 254 15.07 9.62 -9.86
CA THR A 254 15.75 8.49 -9.20
C THR A 254 14.76 7.35 -8.88
N LEU A 255 13.59 7.68 -8.34
CA LEU A 255 12.52 6.70 -8.07
C LEU A 255 12.04 6.02 -9.36
N PHE A 256 11.81 6.79 -10.44
CA PHE A 256 11.43 6.25 -11.75
C PHE A 256 12.53 5.36 -12.34
N ALA A 257 13.79 5.78 -12.27
CA ALA A 257 14.93 4.99 -12.73
C ALA A 257 15.02 3.66 -11.98
N ALA A 258 14.97 3.70 -10.65
CA ALA A 258 14.97 2.51 -9.81
C ALA A 258 13.76 1.61 -10.12
N ALA A 259 12.57 2.18 -10.35
CA ALA A 259 11.37 1.43 -10.70
C ALA A 259 11.52 0.71 -12.05
N LEU A 260 12.10 1.36 -13.06
CA LEU A 260 12.38 0.74 -14.36
C LEU A 260 13.43 -0.37 -14.25
N LEU A 261 14.51 -0.12 -13.51
CA LEU A 261 15.60 -1.08 -13.29
C LEU A 261 15.22 -2.26 -12.38
N THR A 262 14.00 -2.28 -11.82
CA THR A 262 13.45 -3.51 -11.22
C THR A 262 13.15 -4.59 -12.27
N GLY A 263 12.96 -4.22 -13.53
CA GLY A 263 12.52 -5.14 -14.59
C GLY A 263 11.12 -5.73 -14.39
N SER A 264 10.30 -5.17 -13.50
CA SER A 264 8.93 -5.66 -13.24
C SER A 264 7.92 -5.12 -14.25
N ARG A 265 7.50 -5.96 -15.22
CA ARG A 265 6.47 -5.59 -16.22
C ARG A 265 5.13 -5.24 -15.56
N GLY A 266 4.67 -6.10 -14.65
CA GLY A 266 3.43 -5.89 -13.89
C GLY A 266 3.51 -4.59 -13.07
N GLY A 267 4.62 -4.38 -12.36
CA GLY A 267 4.84 -3.15 -11.59
C GLY A 267 4.83 -1.89 -12.46
N PHE A 268 5.47 -1.93 -13.63
CA PHE A 268 5.49 -0.82 -14.58
C PHE A 268 4.10 -0.52 -15.16
N LEU A 269 3.39 -1.51 -15.67
CA LEU A 269 2.05 -1.33 -16.24
C LEU A 269 1.05 -0.81 -15.20
N SER A 270 1.13 -1.31 -13.98
CA SER A 270 0.32 -0.82 -12.86
C SER A 270 0.68 0.60 -12.43
N LEU A 271 1.96 0.97 -12.47
CA LEU A 271 2.39 2.36 -12.27
C LEU A 271 1.82 3.27 -13.36
N VAL A 272 1.89 2.87 -14.62
CA VAL A 272 1.29 3.62 -15.75
C VAL A 272 -0.22 3.81 -15.52
N ALA A 273 -0.95 2.75 -15.14
CA ALA A 273 -2.38 2.86 -14.83
C ALA A 273 -2.65 3.85 -13.68
N GLY A 274 -1.87 3.80 -12.60
CA GLY A 274 -1.97 4.74 -11.48
C GLY A 274 -1.67 6.19 -11.89
N LEU A 275 -0.64 6.39 -12.73
CA LEU A 275 -0.26 7.72 -13.25
C LEU A 275 -1.33 8.29 -14.19
N LEU A 276 -1.89 7.47 -15.09
CA LEU A 276 -2.97 7.91 -15.98
C LEU A 276 -4.16 8.43 -15.17
N ILE A 277 -4.58 7.69 -14.14
CA ILE A 277 -5.66 8.13 -13.24
C ILE A 277 -5.25 9.38 -12.44
N PHE A 278 -4.01 9.45 -11.95
CA PHE A 278 -3.50 10.61 -11.22
C PHE A 278 -3.55 11.89 -12.06
N PHE A 279 -3.04 11.84 -13.29
CA PHE A 279 -3.02 12.99 -14.18
C PHE A 279 -4.41 13.33 -14.72
N PHE A 280 -5.23 12.33 -15.06
CA PHE A 280 -6.61 12.53 -15.51
C PHE A 280 -7.44 13.25 -14.44
N LEU A 281 -7.53 12.68 -13.23
CA LEU A 281 -8.29 13.29 -12.13
C LEU A 281 -7.65 14.61 -11.66
N GLY A 282 -6.31 14.67 -11.60
CA GLY A 282 -5.58 15.90 -11.28
C GLY A 282 -5.88 17.03 -12.26
N PHE A 283 -5.96 16.73 -13.56
CA PHE A 283 -6.32 17.70 -14.59
C PHE A 283 -7.73 18.25 -14.39
N LEU A 284 -8.72 17.36 -14.17
CA LEU A 284 -10.11 17.75 -13.96
C LEU A 284 -10.30 18.66 -12.74
N VAL A 285 -9.53 18.40 -11.68
CA VAL A 285 -9.80 18.94 -10.34
C VAL A 285 -8.92 20.14 -10.02
N VAL A 286 -7.62 20.04 -10.29
CA VAL A 286 -6.64 21.10 -10.01
C VAL A 286 -6.60 22.13 -11.15
N ARG A 287 -7.09 21.75 -12.34
CA ARG A 287 -7.05 22.53 -13.58
C ARG A 287 -5.67 23.16 -13.79
N PRO A 288 -4.56 22.39 -13.73
CA PRO A 288 -3.22 22.90 -14.03
C PRO A 288 -3.20 23.49 -15.44
N ARG A 289 -2.31 24.46 -15.69
CA ARG A 289 -2.10 24.90 -17.09
C ARG A 289 -1.61 23.68 -17.86
N TRP A 290 -2.26 23.34 -18.97
CA TRP A 290 -1.93 22.14 -19.75
C TRP A 290 -0.43 22.07 -20.08
N LYS A 291 0.20 23.22 -20.34
CA LYS A 291 1.66 23.34 -20.55
C LYS A 291 2.52 22.83 -19.38
N SER A 292 2.09 22.99 -18.13
CA SER A 292 2.84 22.51 -16.96
C SER A 292 2.70 21.00 -16.76
N VAL A 293 1.54 20.44 -17.08
CA VAL A 293 1.33 18.98 -17.11
C VAL A 293 2.14 18.39 -18.25
N LEU A 294 2.06 18.99 -19.44
CA LEU A 294 2.83 18.57 -20.60
C LEU A 294 4.33 18.64 -20.34
N ALA A 295 4.83 19.70 -19.69
CA ALA A 295 6.24 19.81 -19.34
C ALA A 295 6.67 18.75 -18.31
N SER A 296 5.85 18.49 -17.29
CA SER A 296 6.16 17.45 -16.29
C SER A 296 6.15 16.05 -16.91
N LEU A 297 5.14 15.76 -17.75
CA LEU A 297 5.05 14.53 -18.51
C LEU A 297 6.19 14.40 -19.51
N LEU A 298 6.55 15.47 -20.23
CA LEU A 298 7.65 15.48 -21.18
C LEU A 298 8.98 15.22 -20.47
N VAL A 299 9.24 15.85 -19.32
CA VAL A 299 10.45 15.59 -18.54
C VAL A 299 10.48 14.14 -18.06
N ILE A 300 9.39 13.64 -17.49
CA ILE A 300 9.30 12.24 -17.05
C ILE A 300 9.45 11.26 -18.23
N SER A 301 8.83 11.54 -19.37
CA SER A 301 8.86 10.69 -20.56
C SER A 301 10.21 10.74 -21.28
N VAL A 302 10.83 11.91 -21.44
CA VAL A 302 12.13 12.07 -22.10
C VAL A 302 13.23 11.49 -21.22
N THR A 303 13.21 11.74 -19.91
CA THR A 303 14.19 11.15 -19.00
C THR A 303 13.94 9.66 -18.80
N GLY A 304 12.68 9.23 -18.68
CA GLY A 304 12.30 7.83 -18.64
C GLY A 304 12.68 7.09 -19.92
N TRP A 305 12.50 7.73 -21.08
CA TRP A 305 12.98 7.23 -22.37
C TRP A 305 14.51 7.19 -22.44
N GLY A 306 15.22 8.19 -21.91
CA GLY A 306 16.69 8.17 -21.84
C GLY A 306 17.22 7.02 -20.99
N ILE A 307 16.61 6.79 -19.82
CA ILE A 307 16.94 5.64 -18.95
C ILE A 307 16.56 4.33 -19.63
N PHE A 308 15.37 4.28 -20.25
CA PHE A 308 14.93 3.14 -21.05
C PHE A 308 15.85 2.91 -22.24
N ALA A 309 16.38 3.91 -22.92
CA ALA A 309 17.29 3.71 -24.05
C ALA A 309 18.66 3.18 -23.59
N LEU A 310 19.10 3.55 -22.37
CA LEU A 310 20.37 3.12 -21.79
C LEU A 310 20.30 1.73 -21.13
N ALA A 311 19.14 1.34 -20.60
CA ALA A 311 18.90 0.05 -19.91
C ALA A 311 17.88 -0.86 -20.62
N GLY A 312 17.46 -0.46 -21.81
CA GLY A 312 16.29 -0.98 -22.52
C GLY A 312 16.50 -2.31 -23.15
N ASP A 313 17.69 -2.61 -23.67
CA ASP A 313 17.93 -3.90 -24.32
C ASP A 313 17.64 -5.06 -23.37
N LEU A 314 18.04 -4.94 -22.09
CA LEU A 314 17.75 -5.94 -21.07
C LEU A 314 16.26 -5.99 -20.69
N THR A 315 15.61 -4.83 -20.61
CA THR A 315 14.20 -4.70 -20.19
C THR A 315 13.24 -5.11 -21.30
N TRP A 316 13.57 -4.78 -22.55
CA TRP A 316 12.83 -5.04 -23.79
C TRP A 316 12.92 -6.51 -24.20
N GLN A 317 14.11 -7.09 -24.17
CA GLN A 317 14.28 -8.54 -24.40
C GLN A 317 13.54 -9.34 -23.33
N ARG A 318 13.56 -8.90 -22.07
CA ARG A 318 12.72 -9.49 -21.02
C ARG A 318 11.25 -9.26 -21.29
N LEU A 319 10.80 -8.07 -21.69
CA LEU A 319 9.41 -7.72 -22.02
C LEU A 319 8.82 -8.53 -23.19
N LEU A 320 9.67 -8.99 -24.11
CA LEU A 320 9.29 -9.84 -25.24
C LEU A 320 9.56 -11.32 -25.00
N ALA A 321 10.44 -11.68 -24.05
CA ALA A 321 10.61 -13.05 -23.62
C ALA A 321 9.34 -13.53 -22.93
N THR A 322 8.63 -14.44 -23.58
CA THR A 322 7.61 -15.29 -22.98
C THR A 322 8.34 -16.25 -22.06
N GLU A 323 8.57 -15.87 -20.79
CA GLU A 323 9.14 -16.81 -19.82
C GLU A 323 8.25 -18.07 -19.76
N GLU A 324 8.87 -19.24 -19.61
CA GLU A 324 8.19 -20.49 -19.24
C GLU A 324 7.30 -20.33 -17.99
N THR A 325 7.53 -19.28 -17.18
CA THR A 325 6.70 -18.90 -16.03
C THR A 325 5.27 -18.49 -16.41
N GLY A 326 5.02 -17.98 -17.62
CA GLY A 326 3.69 -17.59 -18.10
C GLY A 326 2.75 -18.79 -18.26
N GLY A 327 3.25 -19.90 -18.82
CA GLY A 327 2.52 -21.17 -18.90
C GLY A 327 2.26 -21.76 -17.52
N ASN A 328 3.25 -21.70 -16.63
CA ASN A 328 3.11 -22.21 -15.26
C ASN A 328 2.06 -21.43 -14.43
N ARG A 329 1.90 -20.12 -14.63
CA ARG A 329 0.89 -19.32 -13.92
C ARG A 329 -0.55 -19.69 -14.28
N ILE A 330 -0.81 -20.04 -15.54
CA ILE A 330 -2.15 -20.47 -15.97
C ILE A 330 -2.54 -21.75 -15.22
N TYR A 331 -1.64 -22.73 -15.16
CA TYR A 331 -1.85 -23.95 -14.38
C TYR A 331 -2.01 -23.67 -12.88
N VAL A 332 -1.23 -22.73 -12.32
CA VAL A 332 -1.42 -22.29 -10.93
C VAL A 332 -2.81 -21.70 -10.70
N TYR A 333 -3.34 -20.91 -11.64
CA TYR A 333 -4.68 -20.33 -11.53
C TYR A 333 -5.78 -21.38 -11.65
N GLU A 334 -5.61 -22.37 -12.54
CA GLU A 334 -6.52 -23.50 -12.67
C GLU A 334 -6.60 -24.27 -11.34
N LEU A 335 -5.46 -24.71 -10.81
CA LEU A 335 -5.39 -25.48 -9.56
C LEU A 335 -5.85 -24.67 -8.34
N ALA A 336 -5.53 -23.39 -8.27
CA ALA A 336 -6.05 -22.51 -7.23
C ALA A 336 -7.58 -22.34 -7.34
N THR A 337 -8.13 -22.28 -8.55
CA THR A 337 -9.58 -22.22 -8.77
C THR A 337 -10.27 -23.52 -8.33
N GLU A 338 -9.64 -24.68 -8.57
CA GLU A 338 -10.12 -25.96 -8.04
C GLU A 338 -10.15 -25.96 -6.51
N ALA A 339 -9.09 -25.44 -5.86
CA ALA A 339 -9.09 -25.26 -4.41
C ALA A 339 -10.24 -24.35 -3.95
N VAL A 340 -10.50 -23.21 -4.62
CA VAL A 340 -11.68 -22.37 -4.30
C VAL A 340 -12.97 -23.16 -4.42
N ARG A 341 -13.15 -23.96 -5.47
CA ARG A 341 -14.38 -24.76 -5.69
C ARG A 341 -14.57 -25.84 -4.63
N ALA A 342 -13.49 -26.38 -4.05
CA ALA A 342 -13.58 -27.37 -2.99
C ALA A 342 -14.10 -26.78 -1.67
N ARG A 343 -13.77 -25.52 -1.35
CA ARG A 343 -14.17 -24.86 -0.09
C ARG A 343 -14.57 -23.39 -0.31
N PRO A 344 -15.62 -23.11 -1.11
CA PRO A 344 -15.94 -21.75 -1.55
C PRO A 344 -16.43 -20.85 -0.41
N TRP A 345 -17.04 -21.42 0.62
CA TRP A 345 -17.60 -20.67 1.75
C TRP A 345 -16.56 -20.41 2.84
N THR A 346 -15.77 -21.44 3.15
CA THR A 346 -14.91 -21.44 4.34
C THR A 346 -13.45 -21.12 4.05
N GLY A 347 -12.99 -21.36 2.82
CA GLY A 347 -11.58 -21.31 2.47
C GLY A 347 -10.76 -22.38 3.18
N HIS A 348 -9.44 -22.22 3.15
CA HIS A 348 -8.49 -23.19 3.70
C HIS A 348 -7.67 -22.67 4.89
N GLY A 349 -7.91 -21.42 5.31
CA GLY A 349 -7.14 -20.72 6.33
C GLY A 349 -6.37 -19.55 5.73
N TYR A 350 -6.47 -18.37 6.34
CA TYR A 350 -5.70 -17.21 5.90
C TYR A 350 -4.20 -17.46 5.98
N GLY A 351 -3.46 -17.14 4.90
CA GLY A 351 -2.01 -17.34 4.82
C GLY A 351 -1.54 -18.77 4.60
N THR A 352 -2.42 -19.75 4.34
CA THR A 352 -2.05 -21.16 4.14
C THR A 352 -1.90 -21.54 2.66
N PHE A 353 -1.94 -20.58 1.72
CA PHE A 353 -1.93 -20.88 0.28
C PHE A 353 -0.84 -21.87 -0.13
N ALA A 354 0.42 -21.68 0.30
CA ALA A 354 1.52 -22.56 -0.06
C ALA A 354 1.27 -24.04 0.32
N GLN A 355 0.77 -24.27 1.54
CA GLN A 355 0.47 -25.62 2.04
C GLN A 355 -0.73 -26.23 1.30
N VAL A 356 -1.75 -25.42 1.04
CA VAL A 356 -2.94 -25.86 0.31
C VAL A 356 -2.57 -26.20 -1.12
N PHE A 357 -1.81 -25.35 -1.78
CA PHE A 357 -1.40 -25.53 -3.16
C PHE A 357 -0.59 -26.82 -3.35
N HIS A 358 0.21 -27.24 -2.36
CA HIS A 358 0.88 -28.54 -2.39
C HIS A 358 -0.08 -29.74 -2.46
N LEU A 359 -1.31 -29.63 -1.94
CA LEU A 359 -2.32 -30.68 -2.03
C LEU A 359 -2.95 -30.78 -3.43
N TYR A 360 -2.95 -29.69 -4.19
CA TYR A 360 -3.53 -29.61 -5.53
C TYR A 360 -2.48 -29.69 -6.64
N ARG A 361 -1.18 -29.56 -6.32
CA ARG A 361 -0.11 -29.58 -7.31
C ARG A 361 -0.08 -30.91 -8.07
N ASP A 362 0.01 -30.83 -9.40
CA ASP A 362 0.18 -31.99 -10.27
C ASP A 362 1.48 -31.93 -11.08
N ALA A 363 1.69 -32.93 -11.95
CA ALA A 363 2.90 -33.10 -12.74
C ALA A 363 3.18 -31.97 -13.76
N ARG A 364 2.22 -31.06 -14.01
CA ARG A 364 2.42 -29.90 -14.89
C ARG A 364 3.33 -28.85 -14.26
N LEU A 365 3.53 -28.88 -12.95
CA LEU A 365 4.36 -27.92 -12.21
C LEU A 365 5.59 -28.60 -11.61
N SER A 366 6.76 -28.33 -12.18
CA SER A 366 8.04 -28.85 -11.69
C SER A 366 8.54 -28.10 -10.44
N ALA A 367 8.39 -26.77 -10.41
CA ALA A 367 8.83 -25.91 -9.30
C ALA A 367 7.87 -25.91 -8.10
N LEU A 368 8.39 -25.57 -6.93
CA LEU A 368 7.59 -25.25 -5.74
C LEU A 368 7.03 -23.83 -5.88
N TRP A 369 5.72 -23.67 -5.64
CA TRP A 369 5.02 -22.40 -5.68
C TRP A 369 4.45 -22.09 -4.31
N ASP A 370 4.88 -20.99 -3.72
CA ASP A 370 4.44 -20.51 -2.41
C ASP A 370 3.40 -19.39 -2.50
N LYS A 371 3.15 -18.88 -3.70
CA LYS A 371 2.22 -17.78 -4.00
C LYS A 371 1.48 -18.01 -5.31
N ALA A 372 0.24 -17.55 -5.38
CA ALA A 372 -0.53 -17.63 -6.63
C ALA A 372 -0.02 -16.63 -7.67
N HIS A 373 0.62 -15.53 -7.24
CA HIS A 373 0.81 -14.33 -8.06
C HIS A 373 -0.50 -13.74 -8.61
N ASN A 374 -1.60 -13.96 -7.88
CA ASN A 374 -2.86 -13.26 -8.03
C ASN A 374 -3.46 -13.16 -6.63
N THR A 375 -3.38 -11.97 -6.03
CA THR A 375 -3.78 -11.77 -4.62
C THR A 375 -5.26 -12.06 -4.42
N TYR A 376 -6.12 -11.75 -5.41
CA TYR A 376 -7.56 -11.97 -5.33
C TYR A 376 -7.88 -13.47 -5.29
N LEU A 377 -7.24 -14.24 -6.17
CA LEU A 377 -7.44 -15.68 -6.23
C LEU A 377 -6.86 -16.38 -5.00
N GLU A 378 -5.67 -15.96 -4.55
CA GLU A 378 -5.04 -16.48 -3.34
C GLU A 378 -5.93 -16.26 -2.11
N GLN A 379 -6.48 -15.05 -1.95
CA GLN A 379 -7.39 -14.75 -0.85
C GLN A 379 -8.70 -15.54 -0.95
N ALA A 380 -9.21 -15.79 -2.16
CA ALA A 380 -10.37 -16.65 -2.34
C ALA A 380 -10.10 -18.10 -1.89
N VAL A 381 -8.91 -18.65 -2.14
CA VAL A 381 -8.49 -19.97 -1.66
C VAL A 381 -8.44 -20.01 -0.14
N GLU A 382 -7.86 -18.97 0.46
CA GLU A 382 -7.54 -18.91 1.88
C GLU A 382 -8.76 -18.54 2.76
N LEU A 383 -9.49 -17.49 2.40
CA LEU A 383 -10.60 -16.93 3.18
C LEU A 383 -11.96 -17.52 2.80
N GLY A 384 -12.09 -18.06 1.58
CA GLY A 384 -13.38 -18.31 0.96
C GLY A 384 -13.96 -17.04 0.32
N LEU A 385 -14.93 -17.23 -0.57
CA LEU A 385 -15.56 -16.16 -1.35
C LEU A 385 -16.28 -15.10 -0.49
N PRO A 386 -17.06 -15.44 0.57
CA PRO A 386 -17.77 -14.42 1.34
C PRO A 386 -16.84 -13.45 2.07
N ALA A 387 -15.81 -13.97 2.75
CA ALA A 387 -14.84 -13.14 3.47
C ALA A 387 -13.94 -12.35 2.50
N THR A 388 -13.56 -12.94 1.37
CA THR A 388 -12.86 -12.23 0.29
C THR A 388 -13.70 -11.08 -0.25
N ALA A 389 -14.98 -11.31 -0.52
CA ALA A 389 -15.91 -10.28 -0.97
C ALA A 389 -16.08 -9.17 0.08
N ALA A 390 -16.19 -9.51 1.37
CA ALA A 390 -16.26 -8.53 2.45
C ALA A 390 -15.00 -7.64 2.52
N LEU A 391 -13.81 -8.24 2.39
CA LEU A 391 -12.55 -7.50 2.37
C LEU A 391 -12.51 -6.46 1.24
N TYR A 392 -12.83 -6.88 0.02
CA TYR A 392 -12.80 -6.00 -1.15
C TYR A 392 -13.97 -5.02 -1.18
N PHE A 393 -15.12 -5.36 -0.62
CA PHE A 393 -16.23 -4.42 -0.41
C PHE A 393 -15.77 -3.23 0.45
N GLY A 394 -15.07 -3.49 1.57
CA GLY A 394 -14.53 -2.42 2.41
C GLY A 394 -13.57 -1.50 1.64
N LEU A 395 -12.65 -2.07 0.86
CA LEU A 395 -11.73 -1.29 0.02
C LEU A 395 -12.45 -0.50 -1.08
N ALA A 396 -13.44 -1.09 -1.75
CA ALA A 396 -14.24 -0.44 -2.79
C ALA A 396 -15.04 0.74 -2.23
N VAL A 397 -15.64 0.59 -1.05
CA VAL A 397 -16.37 1.67 -0.37
C VAL A 397 -15.43 2.85 -0.05
N LEU A 398 -14.23 2.57 0.47
CA LEU A 398 -13.22 3.61 0.73
C LEU A 398 -12.73 4.28 -0.56
N PHE A 399 -12.51 3.50 -1.62
CA PHE A 399 -12.12 3.99 -2.94
C PHE A 399 -13.17 4.98 -3.49
N LEU A 400 -14.44 4.59 -3.51
CA LEU A 400 -15.54 5.44 -3.97
C LEU A 400 -15.71 6.68 -3.08
N TYR A 401 -15.48 6.55 -1.78
CA TYR A 401 -15.50 7.67 -0.85
C TYR A 401 -14.40 8.70 -1.15
N MET A 402 -13.17 8.24 -1.44
CA MET A 402 -12.08 9.13 -1.87
C MET A 402 -12.39 9.76 -3.22
N LEU A 403 -12.84 8.97 -4.20
CA LEU A 403 -13.16 9.46 -5.54
C LEU A 403 -14.22 10.56 -5.52
N THR A 404 -15.30 10.37 -4.75
CA THR A 404 -16.30 11.42 -4.54
C THR A 404 -15.74 12.62 -3.76
N GLY A 405 -14.85 12.37 -2.80
CA GLY A 405 -14.15 13.40 -2.02
C GLY A 405 -13.26 14.31 -2.86
N ILE A 406 -12.62 13.78 -3.92
CA ILE A 406 -11.80 14.57 -4.87
C ILE A 406 -12.62 15.71 -5.47
N PHE A 407 -13.82 15.43 -5.97
CA PHE A 407 -14.67 16.41 -6.65
C PHE A 407 -15.48 17.31 -5.70
N ARG A 408 -15.81 16.81 -4.50
CA ARG A 408 -16.64 17.55 -3.53
C ARG A 408 -15.86 18.56 -2.69
N ARG A 409 -14.54 18.45 -2.63
CA ARG A 409 -13.67 19.36 -1.85
C ARG A 409 -13.18 20.54 -2.67
N ARG A 410 -12.69 21.57 -1.97
CA ARG A 410 -11.99 22.73 -2.57
C ARG A 410 -10.57 22.91 -2.04
N ARG A 411 -10.13 22.11 -1.07
CA ARG A 411 -8.80 22.16 -0.44
C ARG A 411 -8.30 20.74 -0.18
N ASN A 412 -6.98 20.56 -0.25
CA ASN A 412 -6.27 19.30 0.04
C ASN A 412 -6.74 18.12 -0.83
N GLN A 413 -7.15 18.39 -2.07
CA GLN A 413 -7.63 17.36 -3.02
C GLN A 413 -6.53 16.39 -3.45
N ILE A 414 -5.26 16.77 -3.27
CA ILE A 414 -4.09 15.95 -3.61
C ILE A 414 -4.04 14.63 -2.83
N PHE A 415 -4.50 14.60 -1.57
CA PHE A 415 -4.42 13.40 -0.73
C PHE A 415 -5.40 12.30 -1.19
N PRO A 416 -6.71 12.56 -1.34
CA PRO A 416 -7.60 11.55 -1.90
C PRO A 416 -7.29 11.22 -3.36
N LEU A 417 -6.71 12.15 -4.14
CA LEU A 417 -6.19 11.87 -5.47
C LEU A 417 -5.10 10.79 -5.45
N VAL A 418 -4.07 10.94 -4.61
CA VAL A 418 -3.04 9.91 -4.42
C VAL A 418 -3.64 8.61 -3.91
N GLY A 419 -4.60 8.69 -2.98
CA GLY A 419 -5.33 7.51 -2.48
C GLY A 419 -5.96 6.69 -3.60
N VAL A 420 -6.75 7.34 -4.47
CA VAL A 420 -7.39 6.71 -5.63
C VAL A 420 -6.36 6.14 -6.61
N SER A 421 -5.34 6.93 -6.98
CA SER A 421 -4.30 6.49 -7.91
C SER A 421 -3.47 5.32 -7.39
N ALA A 422 -3.13 5.34 -6.09
CA ALA A 422 -2.40 4.25 -5.44
C ALA A 422 -3.26 2.99 -5.35
N SER A 423 -4.58 3.12 -5.11
CA SER A 423 -5.50 1.97 -5.15
C SER A 423 -5.58 1.34 -6.54
N ILE A 424 -5.55 2.13 -7.61
CA ILE A 424 -5.50 1.60 -8.98
C ILE A 424 -4.17 0.89 -9.26
N LEU A 425 -3.04 1.51 -8.87
CA LEU A 425 -1.72 0.90 -9.00
C LEU A 425 -1.65 -0.45 -8.27
N VAL A 426 -1.97 -0.46 -6.99
CA VAL A 426 -1.89 -1.66 -6.15
C VAL A 426 -2.91 -2.70 -6.59
N GLY A 427 -4.15 -2.28 -6.87
CA GLY A 427 -5.23 -3.17 -7.27
C GLY A 427 -5.00 -3.85 -8.61
N THR A 428 -4.42 -3.14 -9.59
CA THR A 428 -4.06 -3.75 -10.88
C THR A 428 -2.85 -4.67 -10.75
N HIS A 429 -1.84 -4.31 -9.94
CA HIS A 429 -0.66 -5.16 -9.79
C HIS A 429 -1.01 -6.47 -9.06
N ALA A 430 -1.97 -6.42 -8.13
CA ALA A 430 -2.48 -7.58 -7.42
C ALA A 430 -3.12 -8.66 -8.31
N LEU A 431 -3.40 -8.38 -9.59
CA LEU A 431 -3.87 -9.38 -10.58
C LEU A 431 -2.76 -10.33 -11.03
N VAL A 432 -1.50 -9.90 -10.94
CA VAL A 432 -0.34 -10.61 -11.49
C VAL A 432 0.82 -10.74 -10.50
N ASP A 433 0.62 -10.29 -9.26
CA ASP A 433 1.57 -10.40 -8.16
C ASP A 433 0.90 -10.29 -6.77
N PHE A 434 1.71 -10.38 -5.70
CA PHE A 434 1.26 -10.47 -4.31
C PHE A 434 1.77 -9.33 -3.42
N SER A 435 2.00 -8.13 -3.98
CA SER A 435 2.63 -7.01 -3.28
C SER A 435 2.00 -6.62 -1.95
N LEU A 436 0.67 -6.72 -1.82
CA LEU A 436 -0.05 -6.41 -0.57
C LEU A 436 0.24 -7.38 0.57
N GLN A 437 0.84 -8.53 0.29
CA GLN A 437 1.29 -9.44 1.33
C GLN A 437 2.61 -8.97 1.95
N ILE A 438 3.41 -8.16 1.25
CA ILE A 438 4.67 -7.65 1.79
C ILE A 438 4.41 -6.51 2.78
N PRO A 439 4.84 -6.61 4.05
CA PRO A 439 4.41 -5.66 5.07
C PRO A 439 4.81 -4.21 4.79
N ALA A 440 5.98 -3.94 4.20
CA ALA A 440 6.36 -2.58 3.82
C ALA A 440 5.43 -1.95 2.77
N VAL A 441 5.00 -2.73 1.76
CA VAL A 441 4.04 -2.26 0.75
C VAL A 441 2.67 -2.06 1.37
N ALA A 442 2.20 -3.04 2.15
CA ALA A 442 0.91 -3.00 2.81
C ALA A 442 0.77 -1.81 3.75
N THR A 443 1.80 -1.51 4.55
CA THR A 443 1.81 -0.37 5.47
C THR A 443 1.89 0.97 4.75
N ALA A 444 2.71 1.09 3.69
CA ALA A 444 2.76 2.31 2.87
C ALA A 444 1.40 2.57 2.19
N TYR A 445 0.79 1.55 1.60
CA TYR A 445 -0.52 1.64 0.97
C TYR A 445 -1.63 1.96 1.99
N ALA A 446 -1.68 1.25 3.12
CA ALA A 446 -2.65 1.52 4.18
C ALA A 446 -2.53 2.95 4.73
N THR A 447 -1.30 3.48 4.79
CA THR A 447 -1.06 4.88 5.19
C THR A 447 -1.60 5.86 4.16
N VAL A 448 -1.31 5.64 2.87
CA VAL A 448 -1.84 6.46 1.77
C VAL A 448 -3.37 6.42 1.75
N LEU A 449 -3.96 5.24 1.89
CA LEU A 449 -5.40 5.04 1.94
C LEU A 449 -6.03 5.76 3.13
N GLY A 450 -5.45 5.62 4.34
CA GLY A 450 -5.91 6.29 5.56
C GLY A 450 -5.89 7.81 5.45
N VAL A 451 -4.79 8.38 4.96
CA VAL A 451 -4.66 9.82 4.72
C VAL A 451 -5.64 10.30 3.64
N GLY A 452 -5.77 9.55 2.53
CA GLY A 452 -6.69 9.88 1.44
C GLY A 452 -8.14 9.93 1.91
N VAL A 453 -8.58 8.92 2.66
CA VAL A 453 -9.93 8.84 3.24
C VAL A 453 -10.16 9.95 4.28
N ALA A 454 -9.19 10.23 5.15
CA ALA A 454 -9.30 11.28 6.14
C ALA A 454 -9.46 12.67 5.50
N GLN A 455 -8.69 12.93 4.45
CA GLN A 455 -8.75 14.18 3.70
C GLN A 455 -9.93 14.23 2.72
N ALA A 456 -10.58 13.11 2.38
CA ALA A 456 -11.83 13.10 1.60
C ALA A 456 -13.04 13.66 2.40
N ARG A 457 -12.98 13.61 3.74
CA ARG A 457 -14.10 13.99 4.61
C ARG A 457 -14.41 15.47 4.60
N ARG A 458 -15.62 15.86 4.19
CA ARG A 458 -16.12 17.25 4.30
C ARG A 458 -15.97 17.74 5.74
N HIS A 459 -15.21 18.80 5.98
CA HIS A 459 -15.37 19.55 7.23
C HIS A 459 -16.75 20.19 7.14
N GLY A 460 -17.68 19.76 7.99
CA GLY A 460 -18.90 20.53 8.20
C GLY A 460 -18.49 21.94 8.63
N ARG A 461 -19.19 22.97 8.13
CA ARG A 461 -19.20 24.26 8.82
C ARG A 461 -19.51 23.98 10.30
N PRO A 462 -18.80 24.58 11.26
CA PRO A 462 -19.27 24.58 12.64
C PRO A 462 -20.73 25.06 12.60
N LEU A 463 -21.66 24.26 13.11
CA LEU A 463 -23.03 24.71 13.36
C LEU A 463 -22.91 25.88 14.34
N GLY A 464 -23.13 27.11 13.87
CA GLY A 464 -23.12 28.30 14.75
C GLY A 464 -22.44 29.56 14.23
N THR A 465 -21.90 29.63 13.01
CA THR A 465 -21.53 30.95 12.44
C THR A 465 -22.78 31.59 11.83
N PRO A 466 -23.32 32.69 12.40
CA PRO A 466 -24.44 33.41 11.80
C PRO A 466 -24.01 33.92 10.42
N GLU A 467 -24.96 33.94 9.50
CA GLU A 467 -24.80 34.62 8.21
C GLU A 467 -24.50 36.11 8.49
N PRO A 468 -23.47 36.72 7.89
CA PRO A 468 -23.30 38.16 8.01
C PRO A 468 -24.55 38.79 7.39
N ALA A 469 -25.34 39.45 8.23
CA ALA A 469 -26.54 40.15 7.83
C ALA A 469 -26.16 41.08 6.67
N HIS A 470 -26.66 40.78 5.48
CA HIS A 470 -26.68 41.74 4.40
C HIS A 470 -27.47 42.94 4.93
N GLN A 471 -26.77 44.04 5.17
CA GLN A 471 -27.37 45.36 5.32
C GLN A 471 -28.21 45.60 4.06
N ARG A 472 -29.52 45.40 4.18
CA ARG A 472 -30.48 46.10 3.36
C ARG A 472 -30.60 47.48 3.99
N GLU A 473 -29.85 48.43 3.45
CA GLU A 473 -30.19 49.83 3.63
C GLU A 473 -31.42 50.17 2.77
N PRO A 474 -32.26 51.12 3.23
CA PRO A 474 -33.67 51.28 2.84
C PRO A 474 -33.92 51.71 1.39
#